data_AF-A0AAU9DHM1-F1
#
_entry.id   AF-A0AAU9DHM1-F1
#
_cell.length_a   1.000
_cell.length_b   1.000
_cell.length_c   1.000
_cell.angle_alpha   90.00
_cell.angle_beta   90.00
_cell.angle_gamma   90.00
#
_symmetry.space_group_name_H-M   'P 1'
#
loop_
_entity.id
_entity.type
_entity.pdbx_description
1 polymer ?
#
loop_
_entity_poly.entity_id
_entity_poly.type
_entity_poly.pdbx_seq_one_letter_code
_entity_poly.pdbx_strand_id
1 'polypeptide(L)'
;MKKSVAGALILGALGLSVLGGCANNKPKPETKVQQQSQYPNWVMNPSVEDGIAAVGSAKIGAAGLSFARTEAMANARDELARQLEVKVNNMFKSYTNAVGVGGQDGVDKVATNVSKQVSSKVLTNSKQINMWISPEKEVYILVAIKKEDTLPKIKETVNSTLRNEKALWQEFKSKNAQDELDSSIDKMFNKGN
;
A
#
# COMPACT_ATOMS: atom_id res chain seq x y z
N MET A 1 -68.33 -43.46 51.04
CA MET A 1 -69.14 -42.53 51.86
C MET A 1 -68.39 -41.21 51.98
N LYS A 2 -69.10 -40.09 51.72
CA LYS A 2 -68.99 -38.76 52.36
C LYS A 2 -67.62 -38.05 52.50
N LYS A 3 -67.44 -37.05 51.62
CA LYS A 3 -67.11 -35.61 51.80
C LYS A 3 -66.32 -35.07 53.01
N SER A 4 -65.53 -34.02 52.68
CA SER A 4 -65.18 -32.79 53.43
C SER A 4 -63.90 -32.79 54.27
N VAL A 5 -63.13 -31.71 54.52
CA VAL A 5 -62.89 -30.30 54.04
C VAL A 5 -61.72 -29.76 54.91
N ALA A 6 -61.05 -28.67 54.48
CA ALA A 6 -60.14 -27.75 55.22
C ALA A 6 -58.64 -28.14 55.34
N GLY A 7 -57.65 -27.25 55.25
CA GLY A 7 -57.60 -25.79 55.06
C GLY A 7 -56.14 -25.27 55.16
N ALA A 8 -55.90 -24.10 54.55
CA ALA A 8 -54.88 -23.06 54.82
C ALA A 8 -53.34 -23.32 54.77
N LEU A 9 -52.70 -22.69 53.76
CA LEU A 9 -51.55 -21.76 53.77
C LEU A 9 -50.32 -22.01 54.69
N ILE A 10 -49.11 -21.99 54.09
CA ILE A 10 -47.98 -21.08 54.40
C ILE A 10 -46.96 -21.09 53.24
N LEU A 11 -46.54 -19.89 52.82
CA LEU A 11 -45.51 -19.57 51.83
C LEU A 11 -44.07 -19.74 52.40
N GLY A 12 -43.09 -19.97 51.51
CA GLY A 12 -41.70 -19.51 51.74
C GLY A 12 -40.61 -20.32 51.04
N ALA A 13 -40.09 -19.79 49.93
CA ALA A 13 -39.09 -20.40 49.05
C ALA A 13 -37.63 -20.13 49.48
N LEU A 14 -36.72 -21.09 49.25
CA LEU A 14 -35.26 -20.95 49.09
C LEU A 14 -34.78 -22.26 48.43
N GLY A 15 -34.10 -22.33 47.28
CA GLY A 15 -33.15 -21.41 46.66
C GLY A 15 -31.84 -22.18 46.46
N LEU A 16 -31.72 -22.92 45.35
CA LEU A 16 -30.61 -23.84 45.06
C LEU A 16 -29.43 -23.07 44.43
N SER A 17 -28.25 -23.30 44.99
CA SER A 17 -26.96 -22.68 44.71
C SER A 17 -26.42 -22.98 43.29
N VAL A 18 -25.99 -21.95 42.54
CA VAL A 18 -25.12 -22.12 41.37
C VAL A 18 -23.96 -21.12 41.40
N LEU A 19 -22.77 -21.69 41.65
CA LEU A 19 -21.42 -21.36 41.19
C LEU A 19 -21.13 -19.93 40.69
N GLY A 20 -20.30 -19.22 41.46
CA GLY A 20 -19.63 -18.00 41.04
C GLY A 20 -18.45 -18.27 40.09
N GLY A 21 -18.51 -17.68 38.90
CA GLY A 21 -17.41 -17.54 37.96
C GLY A 21 -17.25 -16.08 37.57
N CYS A 22 -16.29 -15.39 38.19
CA CYS A 22 -15.83 -14.07 37.74
C CYS A 22 -14.91 -14.27 36.53
N ALA A 23 -15.40 -13.94 35.34
CA ALA A 23 -14.57 -13.67 34.17
C ALA A 23 -15.04 -12.36 33.54
N ASN A 24 -14.50 -11.25 34.04
CA ASN A 24 -14.82 -9.91 33.58
C ASN A 24 -14.06 -9.60 32.27
N ASN A 25 -14.41 -10.30 31.19
CA ASN A 25 -13.96 -9.98 29.84
C ASN A 25 -15.07 -9.20 29.15
N LYS A 26 -15.12 -7.89 29.38
CA LYS A 26 -15.88 -7.01 28.48
C LYS A 26 -15.16 -7.04 27.12
N PRO A 27 -15.80 -7.49 26.04
CA PRO A 27 -15.20 -7.38 24.72
C PRO A 27 -14.95 -5.90 24.43
N LYS A 28 -13.68 -5.57 24.18
CA LYS A 28 -13.27 -4.26 23.67
C LYS A 28 -14.13 -4.01 22.41
N PRO A 29 -14.82 -2.87 22.29
CA PRO A 29 -15.63 -2.62 21.11
C PRO A 29 -14.72 -2.73 19.89
N GLU A 30 -15.03 -3.69 19.01
CA GLU A 30 -14.39 -3.80 17.71
C GLU A 30 -14.55 -2.46 17.02
N THR A 31 -13.43 -1.82 16.70
CA THR A 31 -13.39 -0.61 15.87
C THR A 31 -13.92 -0.99 14.50
N LYS A 32 -15.23 -0.93 14.31
CA LYS A 32 -15.84 -0.94 12.98
C LYS A 32 -15.28 0.28 12.28
N VAL A 33 -14.44 0.08 11.26
CA VAL A 33 -13.93 1.13 10.37
C VAL A 33 -15.14 1.72 9.61
N GLN A 34 -15.91 2.57 10.28
CA GLN A 34 -17.01 3.31 9.67
C GLN A 34 -16.42 4.57 9.03
N GLN A 35 -15.77 4.44 7.87
CA GLN A 35 -15.19 5.62 7.21
C GLN A 35 -15.35 5.67 5.69
N GLN A 36 -15.94 4.68 5.02
CA GLN A 36 -16.04 4.75 3.55
C GLN A 36 -17.03 5.81 3.05
N SER A 37 -18.01 6.24 3.85
CA SER A 37 -19.02 7.22 3.39
C SER A 37 -18.52 8.67 3.36
N GLN A 38 -17.44 9.01 4.06
CA GLN A 38 -16.97 10.39 4.21
C GLN A 38 -15.79 10.75 3.29
N TYR A 39 -15.08 9.75 2.76
CA TYR A 39 -13.94 9.97 1.87
C TYR A 39 -14.30 9.63 0.43
N PRO A 40 -13.83 10.41 -0.56
CA PRO A 40 -13.83 9.95 -1.93
C PRO A 40 -13.13 8.59 -2.06
N ASN A 41 -13.67 7.69 -2.87
CA ASN A 41 -13.15 6.32 -3.01
C ASN A 41 -11.64 6.27 -3.31
N TRP A 42 -11.13 7.22 -4.10
CA TRP A 42 -9.72 7.28 -4.48
C TRP A 42 -8.78 7.59 -3.30
N VAL A 43 -9.28 8.14 -2.19
CA VAL A 43 -8.48 8.37 -0.97
C VAL A 43 -8.12 7.04 -0.33
N MET A 44 -9.07 6.11 -0.27
CA MET A 44 -8.88 4.79 0.35
C MET A 44 -8.32 3.76 -0.63
N ASN A 45 -8.69 3.88 -1.91
CA ASN A 45 -8.28 2.96 -2.97
C ASN A 45 -7.69 3.75 -4.15
N PRO A 46 -6.49 4.33 -3.99
CA PRO A 46 -5.85 5.08 -5.06
C PRO A 46 -5.52 4.14 -6.22
N SER A 47 -6.11 4.41 -7.38
CA SER A 47 -5.83 3.67 -8.60
C SER A 47 -6.04 4.55 -9.82
N VAL A 48 -5.30 4.22 -10.87
CA VAL A 48 -5.44 4.78 -12.21
C VAL A 48 -5.34 3.64 -13.20
N GLU A 49 -5.93 3.84 -14.37
CA GLU A 49 -5.71 2.97 -15.52
C GLU A 49 -4.25 3.07 -15.97
N ASP A 50 -3.63 1.91 -16.25
CA ASP A 50 -2.28 1.77 -16.78
C ASP A 50 -1.24 2.69 -16.13
N GLY A 51 -1.16 2.64 -14.81
CA GLY A 51 -0.26 3.51 -14.06
C GLY A 51 -0.16 3.14 -12.60
N ILE A 52 0.49 4.02 -11.85
CA ILE A 52 0.65 3.92 -10.40
C ILE A 52 0.12 5.22 -9.82
N ALA A 53 -0.71 5.11 -8.78
CA ALA A 53 -1.26 6.26 -8.09
C ALA A 53 -1.01 6.14 -6.59
N ALA A 54 -0.86 7.30 -5.96
CA ALA A 54 -0.60 7.42 -4.54
C ALA A 54 -1.35 8.63 -3.98
N VAL A 55 -1.75 8.53 -2.72
CA VAL A 55 -2.38 9.61 -1.98
C VAL A 55 -1.45 10.09 -0.90
N GLY A 56 -1.36 11.40 -0.77
CA GLY A 56 -0.76 12.07 0.38
C GLY A 56 -1.78 12.98 1.02
N SER A 57 -1.65 13.18 2.32
CA SER A 57 -2.48 14.10 3.07
C SER A 57 -1.68 15.00 3.99
N ALA A 58 -2.27 16.15 4.35
CA ALA A 58 -1.72 17.08 5.33
C ALA A 58 -2.83 17.94 5.93
N LYS A 59 -2.74 18.23 7.23
CA LYS A 59 -3.71 19.07 7.93
C LYS A 59 -3.48 20.55 7.63
N ILE A 60 -4.56 21.31 7.48
CA ILE A 60 -4.51 22.76 7.33
C ILE A 60 -4.21 23.38 8.70
N GLY A 61 -2.94 23.68 8.93
CA GLY A 61 -2.47 24.37 10.13
C GLY A 61 -2.46 25.90 9.99
N ALA A 62 -1.77 26.58 10.91
CA ALA A 62 -1.64 28.04 10.93
C ALA A 62 -0.98 28.62 9.65
N ALA A 63 -0.13 27.84 8.97
CA ALA A 63 0.48 28.20 7.69
C ALA A 63 -0.51 28.22 6.51
N GLY A 64 -1.76 27.80 6.72
CA GLY A 64 -2.83 27.90 5.76
C GLY A 64 -2.86 26.80 4.69
N LEU A 65 -3.85 26.91 3.79
CA LEU A 65 -4.17 25.88 2.80
C LEU A 65 -3.04 25.63 1.79
N SER A 66 -2.34 26.68 1.36
CA SER A 66 -1.27 26.55 0.35
C SER A 66 -0.13 25.67 0.85
N PHE A 67 0.26 25.85 2.13
CA PHE A 67 1.28 25.03 2.78
C PHE A 67 0.83 23.57 2.89
N ALA A 68 -0.38 23.33 3.40
CA ALA A 68 -0.93 21.98 3.52
C ALA A 68 -1.06 21.28 2.15
N ARG A 69 -1.44 21.99 1.08
CA ARG A 69 -1.45 21.44 -0.28
C ARG A 69 -0.06 21.01 -0.72
N THR A 70 0.96 21.82 -0.46
CA THR A 70 2.34 21.51 -0.82
C THR A 70 2.85 20.28 -0.06
N GLU A 71 2.57 20.21 1.25
CA GLU A 71 2.92 19.08 2.10
C GLU A 71 2.20 17.79 1.67
N ALA A 72 0.88 17.84 1.44
CA ALA A 72 0.12 16.69 0.95
C ALA A 72 0.64 16.19 -0.41
N MET A 73 1.08 17.10 -1.29
CA MET A 73 1.66 16.75 -2.59
C MET A 73 3.03 16.07 -2.44
N ALA A 74 3.86 16.54 -1.50
CA ALA A 74 5.13 15.90 -1.18
C ALA A 74 4.90 14.48 -0.64
N ASN A 75 4.02 14.34 0.36
CA ASN A 75 3.65 13.04 0.93
C ASN A 75 3.13 12.05 -0.12
N ALA A 76 2.33 12.54 -1.08
CA ALA A 76 1.81 11.72 -2.17
C ALA A 76 2.92 11.22 -3.10
N ARG A 77 3.92 12.07 -3.39
CA ARG A 77 5.08 11.72 -4.20
C ARG A 77 6.01 10.75 -3.47
N ASP A 78 6.23 10.94 -2.18
CA ASP A 78 7.05 10.02 -1.38
C ASP A 78 6.45 8.61 -1.39
N GLU A 79 5.13 8.49 -1.21
CA GLU A 79 4.43 7.21 -1.30
C GLU A 79 4.54 6.61 -2.71
N LEU A 80 4.43 7.43 -3.76
CA LEU A 80 4.60 6.97 -5.13
C LEU A 80 6.02 6.41 -5.38
N ALA A 81 7.06 7.05 -4.84
CA ALA A 81 8.43 6.57 -4.94
C ALA A 81 8.63 5.26 -4.21
N ARG A 82 8.07 5.13 -3.00
CA ARG A 82 8.13 3.91 -2.21
C ARG A 82 7.50 2.74 -2.96
N GLN A 83 6.34 2.94 -3.58
CA GLN A 83 5.69 1.91 -4.41
C GLN A 83 6.55 1.53 -5.62
N LEU A 84 7.19 2.52 -6.26
CA LEU A 84 8.03 2.29 -7.43
C LEU A 84 9.32 1.54 -7.08
N GLU A 85 9.95 1.87 -5.95
CA GLU A 85 11.11 1.14 -5.41
C GLU A 85 10.78 -0.33 -5.15
N VAL A 86 9.65 -0.61 -4.50
CA VAL A 86 9.19 -2.00 -4.26
C VAL A 86 9.01 -2.74 -5.59
N LYS A 87 8.39 -2.10 -6.58
CA LYS A 87 8.17 -2.70 -7.91
C LYS A 87 9.48 -2.97 -8.65
N VAL A 88 10.44 -2.04 -8.62
CA VAL A 88 11.78 -2.23 -9.23
C VAL A 88 12.55 -3.35 -8.53
N ASN A 89 12.55 -3.38 -7.20
CA ASN A 89 13.20 -4.45 -6.44
C ASN A 89 12.59 -5.82 -6.75
N ASN A 90 11.26 -5.91 -6.83
CA ASN A 90 10.57 -7.15 -7.20
C ASN A 90 10.85 -7.56 -8.66
N MET A 91 10.95 -6.58 -9.57
CA MET A 91 11.32 -6.80 -10.97
C MET A 91 12.72 -7.43 -11.09
N PHE A 92 13.71 -6.90 -10.37
CA PHE A 92 15.07 -7.48 -10.36
C PHE A 92 15.09 -8.88 -9.74
N LYS A 93 14.36 -9.12 -8.65
CA LYS A 93 14.22 -10.46 -8.05
C LYS A 93 13.60 -11.46 -9.03
N SER A 94 12.52 -11.07 -9.70
CA SER A 94 11.86 -11.90 -10.72
C SER A 94 12.83 -12.23 -11.84
N TYR A 95 13.53 -11.22 -12.35
CA TYR A 95 14.54 -11.38 -13.39
C TYR A 95 15.64 -12.37 -12.97
N THR A 96 16.29 -12.16 -11.83
CA THR A 96 17.39 -13.03 -11.38
C THR A 96 16.95 -14.47 -11.16
N ASN A 97 15.72 -14.68 -10.67
CA ASN A 97 15.16 -16.01 -10.48
C ASN A 97 14.91 -16.72 -11.82
N ALA A 98 14.48 -15.99 -12.85
CA ALA A 98 14.18 -16.55 -14.16
C ALA A 98 15.45 -16.95 -14.94
N VAL A 99 16.50 -16.13 -14.88
CA VAL A 99 17.71 -16.34 -15.71
C VAL A 99 18.87 -17.01 -14.96
N GLY A 100 18.71 -17.24 -13.66
CA GLY A 100 19.71 -17.90 -12.81
C GLY A 100 21.01 -17.11 -12.72
N VAL A 101 20.91 -15.77 -12.70
CA VAL A 101 22.04 -14.84 -12.62
C VAL A 101 22.37 -14.60 -11.14
N GLY A 102 23.62 -14.84 -10.75
CA GLY A 102 24.00 -15.18 -9.38
C GLY A 102 25.00 -14.22 -8.73
N GLY A 103 24.51 -13.46 -7.75
CA GLY A 103 25.30 -12.63 -6.81
C GLY A 103 24.41 -11.57 -6.18
N GLN A 104 23.84 -11.84 -4.99
CA GLN A 104 22.86 -10.94 -4.33
C GLN A 104 23.40 -9.51 -4.21
N ASP A 105 24.67 -9.35 -3.83
CA ASP A 105 25.29 -8.04 -3.60
C ASP A 105 25.31 -7.15 -4.86
N GLY A 106 25.56 -7.73 -6.03
CA GLY A 106 25.58 -6.98 -7.29
C GLY A 106 24.17 -6.56 -7.73
N VAL A 107 23.23 -7.49 -7.61
CA VAL A 107 21.83 -7.29 -8.01
C VAL A 107 21.17 -6.24 -7.12
N ASP A 108 21.38 -6.32 -5.81
CA ASP A 108 20.81 -5.38 -4.85
C ASP A 108 21.36 -3.97 -5.03
N LYS A 109 22.65 -3.84 -5.38
CA LYS A 109 23.25 -2.55 -5.73
C LYS A 109 22.64 -1.96 -7.00
N VAL A 110 22.46 -2.76 -8.06
CA VAL A 110 21.79 -2.30 -9.29
C VAL A 110 20.35 -1.91 -9.01
N ALA A 111 19.60 -2.77 -8.31
CA ALA A 111 18.21 -2.51 -7.95
C ALA A 111 18.07 -1.20 -7.17
N THR A 112 18.94 -0.98 -6.17
CA THR A 112 18.99 0.27 -5.40
C THR A 112 19.29 1.47 -6.30
N ASN A 113 20.29 1.37 -7.18
CA ASN A 113 20.69 2.47 -8.05
C ASN A 113 19.63 2.81 -9.10
N VAL A 114 18.97 1.80 -9.66
CA VAL A 114 17.83 1.98 -10.58
C VAL A 114 16.66 2.59 -9.82
N SER A 115 16.27 2.05 -8.67
CA SER A 115 15.18 2.57 -7.84
C SER A 115 15.37 4.04 -7.54
N LYS A 116 16.56 4.46 -7.08
CA LYS A 116 16.86 5.88 -6.80
C LYS A 116 16.75 6.78 -8.03
N GLN A 117 17.34 6.37 -9.17
CA GLN A 117 17.32 7.16 -10.39
C GLN A 117 15.91 7.23 -11.01
N VAL A 118 15.21 6.10 -11.03
CA VAL A 118 13.84 5.98 -11.53
C VAL A 118 12.90 6.81 -10.66
N SER A 119 12.90 6.63 -9.34
CA SER A 119 12.09 7.43 -8.42
C SER A 119 12.35 8.93 -8.61
N SER A 120 13.61 9.38 -8.68
CA SER A 120 13.92 10.80 -8.88
C SER A 120 13.35 11.35 -10.21
N LYS A 121 13.58 10.66 -11.33
CA LYS A 121 13.12 11.12 -12.66
C LYS A 121 11.60 11.05 -12.82
N VAL A 122 10.98 10.03 -12.23
CA VAL A 122 9.55 9.73 -12.39
C VAL A 122 8.70 10.57 -11.45
N LEU A 123 9.13 10.77 -10.20
CA LEU A 123 8.43 11.63 -9.24
C LEU A 123 8.36 13.09 -9.72
N THR A 124 9.41 13.58 -10.36
CA THR A 124 9.43 14.94 -10.92
C THR A 124 8.37 15.11 -12.03
N ASN A 125 7.96 14.02 -12.68
CA ASN A 125 6.94 14.01 -13.74
C ASN A 125 5.56 13.53 -13.26
N SER A 126 5.41 13.22 -11.96
CA SER A 126 4.11 12.86 -11.39
C SER A 126 3.12 14.02 -11.50
N LYS A 127 1.89 13.70 -11.86
CA LYS A 127 0.81 14.68 -12.03
C LYS A 127 -0.17 14.56 -10.89
N GLN A 128 -0.57 15.70 -10.31
CA GLN A 128 -1.76 15.74 -9.46
C GLN A 128 -2.98 15.47 -10.34
N ILE A 129 -3.79 14.50 -9.94
CA ILE A 129 -5.02 14.10 -10.66
C ILE A 129 -6.28 14.40 -9.87
N ASN A 130 -6.19 14.49 -8.54
CA ASN A 130 -7.33 14.89 -7.72
C ASN A 130 -6.89 15.60 -6.44
N MET A 131 -7.80 16.38 -5.87
CA MET A 131 -7.65 17.00 -4.56
C MET A 131 -9.00 17.06 -3.86
N TRP A 132 -9.01 16.77 -2.57
CA TRP A 132 -10.18 16.91 -1.72
C TRP A 132 -9.78 17.44 -0.35
N ILE A 133 -10.67 18.18 0.29
CA ILE A 133 -10.46 18.71 1.64
C ILE A 133 -11.56 18.11 2.52
N SER A 134 -11.17 17.48 3.61
CA SER A 134 -12.10 16.87 4.54
C SER A 134 -12.79 17.90 5.43
N PRO A 135 -13.95 17.56 6.03
CA PRO A 135 -14.60 18.39 7.05
C PRO A 135 -13.67 18.76 8.22
N GLU A 136 -12.70 17.89 8.54
CA GLU A 136 -11.68 18.07 9.58
C GLU A 136 -10.50 18.96 9.16
N LYS A 137 -10.61 19.65 8.01
CA LYS A 137 -9.58 20.52 7.45
C LYS A 137 -8.28 19.78 7.14
N GLU A 138 -8.37 18.58 6.58
CA GLU A 138 -7.24 17.83 6.04
C GLU A 138 -7.30 17.81 4.51
N VAL A 139 -6.19 18.13 3.86
CA VAL A 139 -6.05 18.10 2.41
C VAL A 139 -5.59 16.71 2.00
N TYR A 140 -6.26 16.11 1.02
CA TYR A 140 -5.85 14.88 0.36
C TYR A 140 -5.54 15.17 -1.10
N ILE A 141 -4.41 14.68 -1.58
CA ILE A 141 -3.96 14.83 -2.97
C ILE A 141 -3.67 13.46 -3.54
N LEU A 142 -4.26 13.19 -4.70
CA LEU A 142 -3.96 12.03 -5.51
C LEU A 142 -2.97 12.43 -6.59
N VAL A 143 -1.83 11.74 -6.63
CA VAL A 143 -0.86 11.85 -7.73
C VAL A 143 -0.81 10.55 -8.50
N ALA A 144 -0.44 10.65 -9.77
CA ALA A 144 -0.26 9.48 -10.61
C ALA A 144 0.88 9.66 -11.61
N ILE A 145 1.40 8.51 -12.02
CA ILE A 145 2.30 8.32 -13.16
C ILE A 145 1.65 7.30 -14.09
N LYS A 146 1.71 7.56 -15.39
CA LYS A 146 1.20 6.65 -16.40
C LYS A 146 2.31 5.77 -16.96
N LYS A 147 1.97 4.54 -17.31
CA LYS A 147 2.89 3.58 -17.95
C LYS A 147 3.50 4.16 -19.23
N GLU A 148 2.69 4.79 -20.08
CA GLU A 148 3.13 5.42 -21.34
C GLU A 148 4.29 6.41 -21.16
N ASP A 149 4.21 7.25 -20.12
CA ASP A 149 5.19 8.29 -19.82
C ASP A 149 6.42 7.77 -19.04
N THR A 150 6.27 6.63 -18.35
CA THR A 150 7.20 6.17 -17.32
C THR A 150 8.03 4.97 -17.78
N LEU A 151 7.41 4.02 -18.48
CA LEU A 151 8.03 2.77 -18.90
C LEU A 151 9.29 3.01 -19.77
N PRO A 152 9.31 3.92 -20.76
CA PRO A 152 10.52 4.19 -21.54
C PRO A 152 11.68 4.69 -20.68
N LYS A 153 11.40 5.56 -19.69
CA LYS A 153 12.41 6.12 -18.78
C LYS A 153 12.97 5.06 -17.83
N ILE A 154 12.14 4.10 -17.41
CA ILE A 154 12.57 2.95 -16.60
C ILE A 154 13.49 2.07 -17.43
N LYS A 155 13.10 1.68 -18.66
CA LYS A 155 13.93 0.87 -19.55
C LYS A 155 15.29 1.51 -19.82
N GLU A 156 15.31 2.81 -20.10
CA GLU A 156 16.55 3.58 -20.28
C GLU A 156 17.45 3.56 -19.03
N THR A 157 16.85 3.76 -17.85
CA THR A 157 17.58 3.83 -16.57
C THR A 157 18.12 2.46 -16.17
N VAL A 158 17.35 1.39 -16.37
CA VAL A 158 17.79 0.00 -16.14
C VAL A 158 18.95 -0.34 -17.06
N ASN A 159 18.81 -0.11 -18.37
CA ASN A 159 19.84 -0.43 -19.36
C ASN A 159 21.15 0.34 -19.11
N SER A 160 21.07 1.63 -18.79
CA SER A 160 22.26 2.43 -18.48
C SER A 160 22.93 1.98 -17.18
N THR A 161 22.15 1.66 -16.14
CA THR A 161 22.70 1.19 -14.85
C THR A 161 23.35 -0.19 -14.99
N LEU A 162 22.73 -1.12 -15.72
CA LEU A 162 23.31 -2.44 -15.99
C LEU A 162 24.62 -2.33 -16.77
N ARG A 163 24.67 -1.51 -17.81
CA ARG A 163 25.90 -1.28 -18.60
C ARG A 163 27.06 -0.73 -17.76
N ASN A 164 26.75 0.07 -16.75
CA ASN A 164 27.75 0.60 -15.82
C ASN A 164 28.30 -0.48 -14.87
N GLU A 165 27.49 -1.50 -14.55
CA GLU A 165 27.88 -2.65 -13.73
C GLU A 165 28.41 -3.79 -14.60
N LYS A 166 29.67 -3.64 -15.05
CA LYS A 166 30.33 -4.51 -16.04
C LYS A 166 30.15 -6.01 -15.80
N ALA A 167 30.27 -6.48 -14.56
CA ALA A 167 30.17 -7.91 -14.23
C ALA A 167 28.76 -8.45 -14.54
N LEU A 168 27.72 -7.78 -14.03
CA LEU A 168 26.32 -8.11 -14.32
C LEU A 168 25.99 -7.96 -15.80
N TRP A 169 26.54 -6.96 -16.48
CA TRP A 169 26.34 -6.80 -17.92
C TRP A 169 26.90 -7.95 -18.74
N GLN A 170 28.07 -8.50 -18.39
CA GLN A 170 28.59 -9.67 -19.10
C GLN A 170 27.75 -10.91 -18.85
N GLU A 171 27.29 -11.11 -17.61
CA GLU A 171 26.39 -12.22 -17.26
C GLU A 171 25.03 -12.12 -17.95
N PHE A 172 24.48 -10.91 -18.00
CA PHE A 172 23.26 -10.58 -18.75
C PHE A 172 23.38 -10.95 -20.22
N LYS A 173 24.49 -10.58 -20.87
CA LYS A 173 24.74 -10.92 -22.28
C LYS A 173 24.96 -12.42 -22.50
N SER A 174 25.68 -13.10 -21.61
CA SER A 174 25.97 -14.53 -21.79
C SER A 174 24.72 -15.41 -21.67
N LYS A 175 23.72 -14.94 -20.93
CA LYS A 175 22.43 -15.63 -20.72
C LYS A 175 21.37 -15.32 -21.77
N ASN A 176 21.63 -14.41 -22.73
CA ASN A 176 20.62 -13.92 -23.69
C ASN A 176 19.31 -13.46 -22.99
N ALA A 177 19.45 -12.79 -21.85
CA ALA A 177 18.39 -12.55 -20.87
C ALA A 177 17.54 -11.28 -21.13
N GLN A 178 17.60 -10.73 -22.34
CA GLN A 178 16.98 -9.42 -22.67
C GLN A 178 15.46 -9.47 -22.60
N ASP A 179 14.85 -10.48 -23.22
CA ASP A 179 13.40 -10.61 -23.27
C ASP A 179 12.79 -10.79 -21.88
N GLU A 180 13.49 -11.50 -20.97
CA GLU A 180 13.03 -11.69 -19.59
C GLU A 180 13.11 -10.40 -18.77
N LEU A 181 14.16 -9.58 -19.00
CA LEU A 181 14.27 -8.27 -18.36
C LEU A 181 13.17 -7.33 -18.84
N ASP A 182 12.92 -7.26 -20.15
CA ASP A 182 11.85 -6.44 -20.71
C ASP A 182 10.48 -6.89 -20.20
N SER A 183 10.23 -8.20 -20.16
CA SER A 183 9.03 -8.80 -19.58
C SER A 183 8.85 -8.42 -18.11
N SER A 184 9.94 -8.47 -17.33
CA SER A 184 9.92 -8.12 -15.90
C SER A 184 9.63 -6.63 -15.68
N ILE A 185 10.16 -5.75 -16.54
CA ILE A 185 9.88 -4.30 -16.50
C ILE A 185 8.42 -4.02 -16.85
N ASP A 186 7.88 -4.68 -17.89
CA ASP A 186 6.50 -4.48 -18.32
C ASP A 186 5.48 -4.92 -17.25
N LYS A 187 5.81 -5.98 -16.49
CA LYS A 187 5.01 -6.47 -15.36
C LYS A 187 4.92 -5.49 -14.19
N MET A 188 5.82 -4.50 -14.07
CA MET A 188 5.78 -3.53 -12.95
C MET A 188 4.49 -2.72 -12.88
N PHE A 189 3.83 -2.48 -14.03
CA PHE A 189 2.61 -1.67 -14.13
C PHE A 189 1.34 -2.50 -14.20
N ASN A 190 1.45 -3.81 -14.36
CA ASN A 190 0.29 -4.68 -14.31
C ASN A 190 -0.19 -4.76 -12.84
N LYS A 191 -1.51 -4.77 -12.61
CA LYS A 191 -2.04 -5.09 -11.28
C LYS A 191 -1.50 -6.48 -10.92
N GLY A 192 -0.79 -6.59 -9.79
CA GLY A 192 -0.41 -7.89 -9.25
C GLY A 192 -1.68 -8.72 -9.09
N ASN A 193 -1.67 -9.91 -9.66
CA ASN A 193 -2.72 -10.91 -9.40
C ASN A 193 -2.64 -11.34 -7.94
#